data_AF-A0A3C2DAM7-F1
#
_entry.id   AF-A0A3C2DAM7-F1
#
_cell.length_a   1.000
_cell.length_b   1.000
_cell.length_c   1.000
_cell.angle_alpha   90.00
_cell.angle_beta   90.00
_cell.angle_gamma   90.00
#
_symmetry.space_group_name_H-M   'P 1'
#
loop_
_entity.id
_entity.type
_entity.pdbx_description
1 polymer ?
#
loop_
_entity_poly.entity_id
_entity_poly.type
_entity_poly.pdbx_seq_one_letter_code
_entity_poly.pdbx_strand_id
1 'polypeptide(L)'
;GVNYSLIGKDINSMSPDMNGVDMIMPMMTITLPIYRKKYKAMQEEVELMKTANKQGYQATANLLQTEYYEAIQLYQDARRRMKLYDNQHELADKSLNILMKSFSVSGSGLTDVLRIRQQALDYELKKIEAISDNNTAIAWLKRLGNIKK
;
A
#
# COMPACT_ATOMS: atom_id res chain seq x y z
N GLY A 1 -40.43 16.36 21.59
CA GLY A 1 -40.34 15.16 22.43
C GLY A 1 -41.44 15.23 23.48
N VAL A 2 -42.04 14.10 23.86
CA VAL A 2 -43.15 14.07 24.83
C VAL A 2 -42.60 13.82 26.23
N ASN A 3 -43.02 14.62 27.22
CA ASN A 3 -42.64 14.45 28.62
C ASN A 3 -43.82 13.88 29.41
N TYR A 4 -43.55 12.95 30.32
CA TYR A 4 -44.54 12.24 31.13
C TYR A 4 -44.23 12.50 32.61
N SER A 5 -45.23 13.00 33.35
CA SER A 5 -45.12 13.27 34.79
C SER A 5 -46.30 12.63 35.50
N LEU A 6 -46.02 11.69 36.40
CA LEU A 6 -47.00 11.05 37.28
C LEU A 6 -47.32 11.99 38.44
N ILE A 7 -48.57 12.42 38.57
CA ILE A 7 -49.06 13.17 39.72
C ILE A 7 -49.83 12.19 40.63
N GLY A 8 -49.30 11.94 41.83
CA GLY A 8 -49.98 11.14 42.86
C GLY A 8 -51.21 11.86 43.41
N LYS A 9 -52.30 11.10 43.62
CA LYS A 9 -53.62 11.61 44.00
C LYS A 9 -53.61 12.24 45.41
N ASP A 10 -54.01 13.51 45.52
CA ASP A 10 -54.14 14.21 46.80
C ASP A 10 -55.62 14.22 47.26
N ILE A 11 -55.87 13.89 48.52
CA ILE A 11 -57.19 13.56 49.08
C ILE A 11 -58.02 14.82 49.38
N ASN A 12 -57.42 16.01 49.31
CA ASN A 12 -58.05 17.31 49.62
C ASN A 12 -58.28 18.21 48.38
N SER A 13 -58.29 17.65 47.18
CA SER A 13 -58.58 18.38 45.94
C SER A 13 -60.07 18.80 45.87
N MET A 14 -60.35 20.10 45.74
CA MET A 14 -61.69 20.68 45.61
C MET A 14 -62.37 20.46 44.25
N SER A 15 -61.78 19.63 43.38
CA SER A 15 -62.34 19.27 42.07
C SER A 15 -62.19 17.75 41.84
N PRO A 16 -63.20 16.94 42.21
CA PRO A 16 -63.14 15.48 42.15
C PRO A 16 -62.90 14.92 40.73
N ASP A 17 -63.34 15.63 39.70
CA ASP A 17 -63.34 15.16 38.31
C ASP A 17 -61.97 15.24 37.60
N MET A 18 -60.97 15.89 38.21
CA MET A 18 -59.62 16.06 37.63
C MET A 18 -58.52 15.44 38.51
N ASN A 19 -58.88 14.67 39.54
CA ASN A 19 -57.93 14.14 40.51
C ASN A 19 -57.43 12.73 40.11
N GLY A 20 -56.21 12.66 39.56
CA GLY A 20 -55.55 11.42 39.15
C GLY A 20 -55.74 11.02 37.69
N VAL A 21 -56.13 11.96 36.81
CA VAL A 21 -56.12 11.73 35.36
C VAL A 21 -54.72 12.08 34.83
N ASP A 22 -54.02 11.09 34.27
CA ASP A 22 -52.72 11.30 33.63
C ASP A 22 -52.84 12.35 32.52
N MET A 23 -52.18 13.49 32.70
CA MET A 23 -52.21 14.61 31.77
C MET A 23 -51.05 14.47 30.77
N ILE A 24 -51.34 14.02 29.55
CA ILE A 24 -50.36 13.94 28.46
C ILE A 24 -50.34 15.29 27.73
N MET A 25 -49.22 16.03 27.82
CA MET A 25 -48.98 17.24 27.03
C MET A 25 -48.03 16.95 25.87
N PRO A 26 -48.51 16.90 24.61
CA PRO A 26 -47.63 16.82 23.46
C PRO A 26 -46.96 18.18 23.21
N MET A 27 -45.62 18.21 23.18
CA MET A 27 -44.85 19.37 22.71
C MET A 27 -44.27 19.12 21.32
N MET A 28 -44.70 19.94 20.35
CA MET A 28 -44.13 20.03 19.01
C MET A 28 -43.07 21.13 19.01
N THR A 29 -41.80 20.77 18.86
CA THR A 29 -40.69 21.73 18.81
C THR A 29 -40.24 21.90 17.35
N ILE A 30 -40.42 23.09 16.80
CA ILE A 30 -39.88 23.47 15.49
C ILE A 30 -38.71 24.42 15.73
N THR A 31 -37.49 23.99 15.44
CA THR A 31 -36.29 24.81 15.57
C THR A 31 -35.91 25.39 14.22
N LEU A 32 -36.05 26.71 14.06
CA LEU A 32 -35.63 27.44 12.86
C LEU A 32 -34.33 28.19 13.14
N PRO A 33 -33.19 27.80 12.53
CA PRO A 33 -31.92 28.47 12.76
C PRO A 33 -31.87 29.82 12.02
N ILE A 34 -31.73 30.91 12.79
CA ILE A 34 -31.62 32.29 12.28
C ILE A 34 -30.22 32.57 11.72
N TYR A 35 -29.16 32.07 12.38
CA TYR A 35 -27.77 32.26 11.94
C TYR A 35 -27.22 31.02 11.22
N ARG A 36 -27.00 31.14 9.91
CA ARG A 36 -26.60 30.01 9.05
C ARG A 36 -25.09 29.89 8.77
N LYS A 37 -24.26 30.78 9.30
CA LYS A 37 -22.80 30.78 9.04
C LYS A 37 -22.14 29.44 9.44
N LYS A 38 -22.47 28.89 10.61
CA LYS A 38 -21.97 27.58 11.08
C LYS A 38 -22.31 26.44 10.11
N TYR A 39 -23.56 26.40 9.64
CA TYR A 39 -24.02 25.34 8.73
C TYR A 39 -23.40 25.47 7.34
N LYS A 40 -23.19 26.70 6.84
CA LYS A 40 -22.45 26.92 5.59
C LYS A 40 -21.01 26.44 5.68
N ALA A 41 -20.31 26.75 6.78
CA ALA A 41 -18.96 26.26 7.01
C ALA A 41 -18.90 24.72 7.07
N MET A 42 -19.87 24.07 7.74
CA MET A 42 -19.97 22.61 7.77
C MET A 42 -20.23 22.00 6.38
N GLN A 43 -21.04 22.66 5.55
CA GLN A 43 -21.28 22.23 4.16
C GLN A 43 -20.00 22.33 3.31
N GLU A 44 -19.28 23.44 3.44
CA GLU A 44 -18.00 23.67 2.75
C GLU A 44 -16.93 22.67 3.21
N GLU A 45 -16.83 22.38 4.51
CA GLU A 45 -15.96 21.34 5.04
C GLU A 45 -16.29 19.96 4.45
N VAL A 46 -17.57 19.59 4.40
CA VAL A 46 -18.00 18.31 3.80
C VAL A 46 -17.68 18.26 2.30
N GLU A 47 -17.80 19.38 1.58
CA GLU A 47 -17.41 19.48 0.17
C GLU A 47 -15.89 19.31 -0.02
N LEU A 48 -15.08 19.95 0.83
CA LEU A 48 -13.63 19.79 0.85
C LEU A 48 -13.23 18.34 1.19
N MET A 49 -13.86 17.71 2.18
CA MET A 49 -13.63 16.30 2.51
C MET A 49 -14.00 15.38 1.34
N LYS A 50 -15.10 15.62 0.65
CA LYS A 50 -15.50 14.86 -0.54
C LYS A 50 -14.45 15.01 -1.65
N THR A 51 -13.95 16.22 -1.86
CA THR A 51 -12.92 16.51 -2.86
C THR A 51 -11.59 15.85 -2.49
N ALA A 52 -11.17 15.94 -1.23
CA ALA A 52 -9.98 15.27 -0.72
C ALA A 52 -10.08 13.74 -0.89
N ASN A 53 -11.24 13.15 -0.58
CA ASN A 53 -11.48 11.72 -0.83
C ASN A 53 -11.35 11.37 -2.32
N LYS A 54 -11.96 12.16 -3.22
CA LYS A 54 -11.83 11.95 -4.67
C LYS A 54 -10.38 12.02 -5.14
N GLN A 55 -9.63 13.01 -4.66
CA GLN A 55 -8.20 13.14 -4.96
C GLN A 55 -7.39 11.99 -4.37
N GLY A 56 -7.74 11.52 -3.17
CA GLY A 56 -7.15 10.33 -2.55
C GLY A 56 -7.32 9.09 -3.42
N TYR A 57 -8.53 8.83 -3.92
CA TYR A 57 -8.77 7.72 -4.85
C TYR A 57 -7.92 7.83 -6.12
N GLN A 58 -7.81 9.02 -6.72
CA GLN A 58 -6.97 9.25 -7.89
C GLN A 58 -5.48 9.04 -7.59
N ALA A 59 -4.99 9.54 -6.45
CA ALA A 59 -3.62 9.37 -6.01
C ALA A 59 -3.29 7.88 -5.80
N THR A 60 -4.17 7.12 -5.15
CA THR A 60 -4.00 5.66 -4.98
C THR A 60 -4.00 4.94 -6.33
N ALA A 61 -4.88 5.31 -7.26
CA ALA A 61 -4.90 4.71 -8.59
C ALA A 61 -3.60 4.98 -9.37
N ASN A 62 -3.10 6.22 -9.32
CA ASN A 62 -1.83 6.60 -9.95
C ASN A 62 -0.65 5.86 -9.32
N LEU A 63 -0.63 5.73 -7.99
CA LEU A 63 0.40 5.00 -7.26
C LEU A 63 0.43 3.52 -7.66
N LEU A 64 -0.72 2.85 -7.70
CA LEU A 64 -0.82 1.46 -8.15
C LEU A 64 -0.33 1.28 -9.59
N GLN A 65 -0.60 2.27 -10.45
CA GLN A 65 -0.11 2.24 -11.83
C GLN A 65 1.41 2.41 -11.90
N THR A 66 1.97 3.33 -11.12
CA THR A 66 3.43 3.52 -11.01
C THR A 66 4.11 2.26 -10.47
N GLU A 67 3.61 1.68 -9.38
CA GLU A 67 4.14 0.44 -8.80
C GLU A 67 4.12 -0.71 -9.80
N TYR A 68 3.07 -0.80 -10.63
CA TYR A 68 2.98 -1.83 -11.66
C TYR A 68 4.05 -1.68 -12.73
N TYR A 69 4.29 -0.46 -13.22
CA TYR A 69 5.34 -0.20 -14.21
C TYR A 69 6.74 -0.40 -13.63
N GLU A 70 6.95 -0.01 -12.38
CA GLU A 70 8.21 -0.25 -11.67
C GLU A 70 8.50 -1.75 -11.54
N ALA A 71 7.50 -2.54 -11.13
CA ALA A 71 7.64 -3.99 -11.02
C ALA A 71 7.95 -4.65 -12.39
N ILE A 72 7.35 -4.17 -13.48
CA ILE A 72 7.69 -4.62 -14.85
C ILE A 72 9.14 -4.25 -15.19
N GLN A 73 9.55 -3.02 -14.91
CA GLN A 73 10.90 -2.56 -15.20
C GLN A 73 11.93 -3.41 -14.45
N LEU A 74 11.74 -3.65 -13.15
CA LEU A 74 12.62 -4.48 -12.34
C LEU A 74 12.69 -5.92 -12.86
N TYR A 75 11.55 -6.49 -13.28
CA TYR A 75 11.52 -7.81 -13.91
C TYR A 75 12.35 -7.87 -15.19
N GLN A 76 12.17 -6.90 -16.09
CA GLN A 76 12.94 -6.84 -17.35
C GLN A 76 14.43 -6.63 -17.08
N ASP A 77 14.76 -5.77 -16.12
CA ASP A 77 16.15 -5.48 -15.79
C ASP A 77 16.84 -6.69 -15.16
N ALA A 78 16.18 -7.36 -14.21
CA ALA A 78 16.69 -8.60 -13.61
C ALA A 78 16.95 -9.67 -14.69
N ARG A 79 16.04 -9.86 -15.67
CA ARG A 79 16.28 -10.77 -16.80
C ARG A 79 17.48 -10.36 -17.66
N ARG A 80 17.69 -9.07 -17.91
CA ARG A 80 18.87 -8.60 -18.64
C ARG A 80 20.15 -8.86 -17.84
N ARG A 81 20.16 -8.59 -16.54
CA ARG A 81 21.29 -8.87 -15.65
C ARG A 81 21.61 -10.36 -15.58
N MET A 82 20.60 -11.22 -15.49
CA MET A 82 20.78 -12.67 -15.53
C MET A 82 21.54 -13.10 -16.79
N LYS A 83 21.11 -12.65 -17.98
CA LYS A 83 21.78 -12.98 -19.24
C LYS A 83 23.19 -12.39 -19.32
N LEU A 84 23.38 -11.16 -18.84
CA LEU A 84 24.68 -10.51 -18.81
C LEU A 84 25.67 -11.30 -17.97
N TYR A 85 25.30 -11.64 -16.73
CA TYR A 85 26.20 -12.35 -15.82
C TYR A 85 26.45 -13.79 -16.24
N ASP A 86 25.48 -14.44 -16.91
CA ASP A 86 25.68 -15.75 -17.54
C ASP A 86 26.78 -15.69 -18.62
N ASN A 87 26.68 -14.72 -19.54
CA ASN A 87 27.69 -14.52 -20.58
C ASN A 87 29.07 -14.17 -20.00
N GLN A 88 29.10 -13.31 -18.98
CA GLN A 88 30.36 -12.88 -18.35
C GLN A 88 31.02 -14.02 -17.57
N HIS A 89 30.23 -14.88 -16.93
CA HIS A 89 30.74 -16.10 -16.30
C HIS A 89 31.33 -17.05 -17.34
N GLU A 90 30.65 -17.29 -18.47
CA GLU A 90 31.16 -18.14 -19.55
C GLU A 90 32.49 -17.60 -20.12
N LEU A 91 32.59 -16.28 -20.33
CA LEU A 91 33.82 -15.63 -20.78
C LEU A 91 34.96 -15.76 -19.76
N ALA A 92 34.66 -15.58 -18.47
CA ALA A 92 35.62 -15.71 -17.39
C ALA A 92 36.11 -17.16 -17.27
N ASP A 93 35.22 -18.16 -17.40
CA ASP A 93 35.58 -19.58 -17.37
C ASP A 93 36.47 -19.97 -18.56
N LYS A 94 36.15 -19.51 -19.77
CA LYS A 94 37.02 -19.70 -20.95
C LYS A 94 38.41 -19.10 -20.73
N SER A 95 38.46 -17.89 -20.16
CA SER A 95 39.71 -17.20 -19.85
C SER A 95 40.51 -17.94 -18.78
N LEU A 96 39.83 -18.45 -17.74
CA LEU A 96 40.44 -19.26 -16.69
C LEU A 96 41.07 -20.53 -17.27
N ASN A 97 40.35 -21.23 -18.15
CA ASN A 97 40.84 -22.44 -18.82
C ASN A 97 42.11 -22.17 -19.65
N ILE A 98 42.19 -21.02 -20.33
CA ILE A 98 43.39 -20.62 -21.07
C ILE A 98 44.55 -20.32 -20.10
N LEU A 99 44.30 -19.54 -19.06
CA LEU A 99 45.34 -19.17 -18.08
C LEU A 99 45.87 -20.38 -17.30
N MET A 100 45.00 -21.34 -16.95
CA MET A 100 45.41 -22.58 -16.30
C MET A 100 46.34 -23.40 -17.21
N LYS A 101 46.01 -23.53 -18.50
CA LYS A 101 46.89 -24.20 -19.47
C LYS A 101 48.25 -23.50 -19.58
N SER A 102 48.27 -22.18 -19.70
CA SER A 102 49.52 -21.40 -19.76
C SER A 102 50.35 -21.56 -18.48
N PHE A 103 49.72 -21.49 -17.31
CA PHE A 103 50.37 -21.69 -16.02
C PHE A 103 50.99 -23.09 -15.88
N SER A 104 50.30 -24.14 -16.33
CA SER A 104 50.85 -25.50 -16.32
C SER A 104 52.09 -25.66 -17.22
N VAL A 105 52.24 -24.82 -18.25
CA VAL A 105 53.38 -24.86 -19.18
C VAL A 105 54.56 -24.03 -18.68
N SER A 106 54.34 -22.79 -18.22
CA SER A 106 55.41 -21.84 -17.87
C SER A 106 55.63 -21.67 -16.36
N GLY A 107 54.73 -22.14 -15.51
CA GLY A 107 54.77 -21.94 -14.05
C GLY A 107 54.55 -20.50 -13.58
N SER A 108 54.41 -19.55 -14.51
CA SER A 108 54.18 -18.13 -14.24
C SER A 108 52.71 -17.75 -14.40
N GLY A 109 52.23 -16.75 -13.67
CA GLY A 109 50.86 -16.22 -13.82
C GLY A 109 49.80 -16.75 -12.83
N LEU A 110 50.22 -17.35 -11.70
CA LEU A 110 49.28 -17.79 -10.65
C LEU A 110 48.35 -16.66 -10.18
N THR A 111 48.85 -15.43 -10.05
CA THR A 111 48.06 -14.26 -9.66
C THR A 111 46.93 -13.97 -10.64
N ASP A 112 47.18 -14.10 -11.95
CA ASP A 112 46.14 -13.88 -12.97
C ASP A 112 45.09 -14.98 -12.96
N VAL A 113 45.50 -16.24 -12.74
CA VAL A 113 44.58 -17.38 -12.54
C VAL A 113 43.67 -17.13 -11.35
N LEU A 114 44.24 -16.74 -10.20
CA LEU A 114 43.47 -16.44 -8.99
C LEU A 114 42.51 -15.28 -9.19
N ARG A 115 42.94 -14.21 -9.87
CA ARG A 115 42.10 -13.05 -10.16
C ARG A 115 40.91 -13.42 -11.04
N ILE A 116 41.13 -14.14 -12.14
CA ILE A 116 40.04 -14.55 -13.04
C ILE A 116 39.10 -15.54 -12.36
N ARG A 117 39.62 -16.46 -11.53
CA ARG A 117 38.78 -17.36 -10.73
C ARG A 117 37.87 -16.58 -9.78
N GLN A 118 38.40 -15.56 -9.10
CA GLN A 118 37.60 -14.70 -8.22
C GLN A 118 36.52 -13.94 -9.01
N GLN A 119 36.87 -13.45 -10.20
CA GLN A 119 35.92 -12.77 -11.09
C GLN A 119 34.81 -13.70 -11.61
N ALA A 120 35.13 -14.96 -11.95
CA ALA A 120 34.15 -15.94 -12.36
C ALA A 120 33.14 -16.25 -11.23
N LEU A 121 33.63 -16.34 -9.99
CA LEU A 121 32.81 -16.54 -8.79
C LEU A 121 31.91 -15.32 -8.53
N ASP A 122 32.43 -14.10 -8.66
CA ASP A 122 31.65 -12.87 -8.52
C ASP A 122 30.51 -12.80 -9.55
N TYR A 123 30.74 -13.20 -10.80
CA TYR A 123 29.67 -13.27 -11.80
C TYR A 123 28.62 -14.34 -11.49
N GLU A 124 29.02 -15.48 -10.93
CA GLU A 124 28.08 -16.51 -10.51
C GLU A 124 27.17 -16.02 -9.38
N LEU A 125 27.75 -15.36 -8.36
CA LEU A 125 26.99 -14.74 -7.28
C LEU A 125 26.00 -13.70 -7.80
N LYS A 126 26.47 -12.77 -8.65
CA LYS A 126 25.63 -11.74 -9.27
C LYS A 126 24.50 -12.32 -10.14
N LYS A 127 24.74 -13.45 -10.80
CA LYS A 127 23.70 -14.17 -11.54
C LYS A 127 22.61 -14.70 -10.60
N ILE A 128 23.00 -15.29 -9.46
CA ILE A 128 22.06 -15.78 -8.44
C ILE A 128 21.24 -14.64 -7.84
N GLU A 129 21.89 -13.51 -7.52
CA GLU A 129 21.19 -12.30 -7.08
C GLU A 129 20.16 -11.83 -8.12
N ALA A 130 20.54 -11.76 -9.39
CA ALA A 130 19.63 -11.37 -10.46
C ALA A 130 18.44 -12.35 -10.62
N ILE A 131 18.64 -13.65 -10.38
CA ILE A 131 17.56 -14.64 -10.34
C ILE A 131 16.60 -14.37 -9.17
N SER A 132 17.14 -14.08 -7.99
CA SER A 132 16.36 -13.73 -6.80
C SER A 132 15.55 -12.46 -7.03
N ASP A 133 16.15 -11.43 -7.60
CA ASP A 133 15.48 -10.17 -7.95
C ASP A 133 14.35 -10.41 -8.95
N ASN A 134 14.60 -11.24 -9.98
CA ASN A 134 13.60 -11.61 -10.97
C ASN A 134 12.39 -12.30 -10.31
N ASN A 135 12.64 -13.24 -9.40
CA ASN A 135 11.57 -13.93 -8.66
C ASN A 135 10.79 -12.97 -7.74
N THR A 136 11.49 -12.03 -7.09
CA THR A 136 10.89 -10.99 -6.25
C THR A 136 10.00 -10.06 -7.09
N ALA A 137 10.46 -9.64 -8.26
CA ALA A 137 9.67 -8.83 -9.18
C ALA A 137 8.43 -9.57 -9.68
N ILE A 138 8.53 -10.87 -9.99
CA ILE A 138 7.38 -11.71 -10.34
C ILE A 138 6.39 -11.80 -9.17
N ALA A 139 6.86 -11.99 -7.94
CA ALA A 139 6.00 -12.04 -6.75
C ALA A 139 5.28 -10.70 -6.54
N TRP A 140 5.98 -9.58 -6.75
CA TRP A 140 5.39 -8.24 -6.67
C TRP A 140 4.33 -8.02 -7.75
N LEU A 141 4.61 -8.39 -9.01
CA LEU A 141 3.65 -8.34 -10.10
C LEU A 141 2.40 -9.19 -9.82
N LYS A 142 2.56 -10.39 -9.25
CA LYS A 142 1.43 -11.24 -8.83
C LYS A 142 0.60 -10.58 -7.74
N ARG A 143 1.25 -9.96 -6.74
CA ARG A 143 0.57 -9.21 -5.68
C ARG A 143 -0.27 -8.08 -6.27
N LEU A 144 0.29 -7.26 -7.17
CA LEU A 144 -0.41 -6.18 -7.83
C LEU A 144 -1.54 -6.68 -8.75
N GLY A 145 -1.32 -7.80 -9.43
CA GLY A 145 -2.33 -8.44 -10.29
C GLY A 145 -3.51 -9.02 -9.53
N ASN A 146 -3.28 -9.55 -8.31
CA ASN A 146 -4.34 -10.10 -7.46
C ASN A 146 -5.22 -9.01 -6.82
N ILE A 147 -4.75 -7.76 -6.70
CA ILE A 147 -5.54 -6.63 -6.19
C ILE A 147 -6.67 -6.22 -7.16
N LYS A 148 -6.59 -6.61 -8.44
CA LYS A 148 -7.64 -6.36 -9.45
C LYS A 148 -8.80 -7.37 -9.44
N LYS A 149 -8.73 -8.45 -8.66
CA LYS A 149 -9.82 -9.43 -8.51
C LYS A 149 -10.58 -9.17 -7.21
#